data_AF-A0A9D1ZWD5-F1
#
_entry.id   AF-A0A9D1ZWD5-F1
#
_cell.length_a   1.000
_cell.length_b   1.000
_cell.length_c   1.000
_cell.angle_alpha   90.00
_cell.angle_beta   90.00
_cell.angle_gamma   90.00
#
_symmetry.space_group_name_H-M   'P 1'
#
loop_
_entity.id
_entity.type
_entity.pdbx_description
1 polymer ?
#
loop_
_entity_poly.entity_id
_entity_poly.type
_entity_poly.pdbx_seq_one_letter_code
_entity_poly.pdbx_strand_id
1 'polypeptide(L)'
;MDRAKVMPLLKGVLVLAVIALCSGLLLGAFNILTYVDPLQATYEQFAADTGATFSEMKDEEGQTFGNGSVVYYAVSDDGQYHAFLASGSGGYGGNVQMYVYIKDSVIENIVIGDNSETFLDRLDEANFYDNFIGQNVAELDVMSVDAVSGATRSSTAVKNGVNAVVRYYNEKIAGGENNG
;
A
#
# COMPACT_ATOMS: atom_id res chain seq x y z
N MET A 1 -44.95 -21.00 29.83
CA MET A 1 -43.67 -21.36 29.18
C MET A 1 -43.07 -22.53 29.95
N ASP A 2 -42.88 -23.67 29.30
CA ASP A 2 -42.60 -24.95 29.96
C ASP A 2 -41.15 -25.01 30.46
N ARG A 3 -40.93 -25.09 31.78
CA ARG A 3 -39.58 -25.01 32.40
C ARG A 3 -38.63 -26.11 31.89
N ALA A 4 -39.18 -27.24 31.41
CA ALA A 4 -38.44 -28.35 30.83
C ALA A 4 -37.71 -28.01 29.52
N LYS A 5 -38.23 -27.06 28.72
CA LYS A 5 -37.60 -26.59 27.47
C LYS A 5 -36.63 -25.41 27.67
N VAL A 6 -36.86 -24.60 28.71
CA VAL A 6 -36.07 -23.37 28.96
C VAL A 6 -34.67 -23.69 29.51
N MET A 7 -34.55 -24.72 30.35
CA MET A 7 -33.27 -25.08 31.00
C MET A 7 -32.17 -25.59 30.04
N PRO A 8 -32.44 -26.45 29.04
CA PRO A 8 -31.43 -26.83 28.05
C PRO A 8 -31.07 -25.67 27.10
N LEU A 9 -32.04 -24.81 26.77
CA LEU A 9 -31.78 -23.59 25.99
C LEU A 9 -30.82 -22.65 26.73
N LEU A 10 -31.05 -22.43 28.03
CA LEU A 10 -30.20 -21.57 28.88
C LEU A 10 -28.78 -22.11 29.02
N LYS A 11 -28.61 -23.44 29.14
CA LYS A 11 -27.28 -24.08 29.16
C LYS A 11 -26.53 -23.88 27.85
N GLY A 12 -27.21 -24.01 26.71
CA GLY A 12 -26.61 -23.74 25.39
C GLY A 12 -26.16 -22.28 25.26
N VAL A 13 -27.00 -21.33 25.67
CA VAL A 13 -26.66 -19.90 25.68
C VAL A 13 -25.46 -19.61 26.58
N LEU A 14 -25.40 -20.23 27.77
CA LEU A 14 -24.30 -20.03 28.71
C LEU A 14 -22.98 -20.56 28.16
N VAL A 15 -22.99 -21.74 27.52
CA VAL A 15 -21.79 -22.30 26.88
C VAL A 15 -21.31 -21.39 25.75
N LEU A 16 -22.21 -20.90 24.89
CA LEU A 16 -21.85 -19.96 23.82
C LEU A 16 -21.32 -18.64 24.38
N ALA A 17 -21.91 -18.12 25.45
CA ALA A 17 -21.45 -16.88 26.09
C ALA A 17 -20.03 -17.02 26.66
N VAL A 18 -19.71 -18.17 27.28
CA VAL A 18 -18.37 -18.44 27.81
C VAL A 18 -17.35 -18.58 26.67
N ILE A 19 -17.70 -19.31 25.61
CA ILE A 19 -16.80 -19.46 24.45
C ILE A 19 -16.59 -18.10 23.78
N ALA A 20 -17.64 -17.32 23.56
CA ALA A 20 -17.54 -15.98 22.98
C ALA A 20 -16.67 -15.05 23.83
N LEU A 21 -16.80 -15.10 25.15
CA LEU A 21 -15.95 -14.33 26.07
C LEU A 21 -14.48 -14.77 25.96
N CYS A 22 -14.20 -16.07 26.02
CA CYS A 22 -12.84 -16.60 25.91
C CYS A 22 -12.21 -16.25 24.56
N SER A 23 -12.92 -16.46 23.45
CA SER A 23 -12.45 -16.14 22.10
C SER A 23 -12.25 -14.64 21.92
N GLY A 24 -13.15 -13.80 22.43
CA GLY A 24 -13.02 -12.34 22.36
C GLY A 24 -11.82 -11.83 23.15
N LEU A 25 -11.58 -12.35 24.36
CA LEU A 25 -10.41 -12.00 25.16
C LEU A 25 -9.09 -12.43 24.50
N LEU A 26 -9.05 -13.66 23.96
CA LEU A 26 -7.86 -14.15 23.25
C LEU A 26 -7.59 -13.34 21.98
N LEU A 27 -8.63 -13.07 21.17
CA LEU A 27 -8.49 -12.28 19.95
C LEU A 27 -8.09 -10.83 20.26
N GLY A 28 -8.64 -10.23 21.32
CA GLY A 28 -8.27 -8.89 21.77
C GLY A 28 -6.82 -8.82 22.23
N ALA A 29 -6.35 -9.79 23.03
CA ALA A 29 -4.95 -9.86 23.45
C ALA A 29 -4.00 -10.05 22.25
N PHE A 30 -4.35 -10.95 21.32
CA PHE A 30 -3.54 -11.18 20.13
C PHE A 30 -3.50 -9.96 19.22
N ASN A 31 -4.63 -9.26 19.05
CA ASN A 31 -4.70 -8.02 18.29
C ASN A 31 -3.83 -6.93 18.92
N ILE A 32 -3.86 -6.74 20.24
CA ILE A 32 -3.01 -5.75 20.93
C ILE A 32 -1.52 -6.08 20.77
N LEU A 33 -1.15 -7.36 20.88
CA LEU A 33 0.25 -7.79 20.76
C LEU A 33 0.78 -7.72 19.33
N THR A 34 -0.08 -7.91 18.32
CA THR A 34 0.30 -7.95 16.90
C THR A 34 -0.05 -6.66 16.17
N TYR A 35 -0.63 -5.67 16.86
CA TYR A 35 -0.97 -4.40 16.25
C TYR A 35 0.31 -3.67 15.87
N VAL A 36 0.49 -3.45 14.58
CA VAL A 36 1.54 -2.60 14.03
C VAL A 36 0.87 -1.34 13.54
N ASP A 37 1.37 -0.19 13.97
CA ASP A 37 0.93 1.10 13.44
C ASP A 37 1.33 1.17 11.95
N PRO A 38 0.36 1.24 11.02
CA PRO A 38 0.65 1.25 9.59
C PRO A 38 1.55 2.42 9.18
N LEU A 39 1.45 3.55 9.87
CA LEU A 39 2.26 4.73 9.61
C LEU A 39 3.73 4.48 9.97
N GLN A 40 3.96 3.93 11.16
CA GLN A 40 5.30 3.61 11.65
C GLN A 40 5.97 2.53 10.79
N ALA A 41 5.24 1.49 10.40
CA ALA A 41 5.74 0.46 9.49
C ALA A 41 6.15 1.06 8.13
N THR A 42 5.38 2.03 7.63
CA THR A 42 5.70 2.72 6.37
C THR A 42 7.00 3.52 6.50
N TYR A 43 7.21 4.26 7.59
CA TYR A 43 8.47 4.97 7.81
C TYR A 43 9.67 4.03 7.92
N GLU A 44 9.51 2.92 8.64
CA GLU A 44 10.55 1.90 8.76
C GLU A 44 10.92 1.33 7.39
N GLN A 45 9.93 1.06 6.53
CA GLN A 45 10.18 0.60 5.17
C GLN A 45 10.87 1.66 4.31
N PHE A 46 10.41 2.92 4.36
CA PHE A 46 11.07 4.02 3.65
C PHE A 46 12.53 4.18 4.06
N ALA A 47 12.81 4.10 5.37
CA ALA A 47 14.16 4.18 5.90
C ALA A 47 15.02 2.95 5.51
N ALA A 48 14.43 1.76 5.51
CA ALA A 48 15.12 0.53 5.10
C ALA A 48 15.51 0.55 3.61
N ASP A 49 14.65 1.06 2.75
CA ASP A 49 14.86 1.03 1.29
C ASP A 49 15.79 2.14 0.80
N THR A 50 15.80 3.29 1.46
CA THR A 50 16.61 4.47 1.05
C THR A 50 17.85 4.68 1.91
N GLY A 51 17.88 4.13 3.13
CA GLY A 51 18.89 4.46 4.14
C GLY A 51 18.74 5.86 4.76
N ALA A 52 17.69 6.60 4.39
CA ALA A 52 17.39 7.93 4.90
C ALA A 52 16.47 7.88 6.13
N THR A 53 16.35 9.00 6.85
CA THR A 53 15.40 9.14 7.96
C THR A 53 14.17 9.92 7.50
N PHE A 54 12.99 9.50 7.94
CA PHE A 54 11.72 10.15 7.67
C PHE A 54 11.02 10.42 8.99
N SER A 55 10.83 11.70 9.32
CA SER A 55 10.27 12.10 10.60
C SER A 55 8.83 12.65 10.53
N GLU A 56 8.35 13.01 9.34
CA GLU A 56 7.05 13.68 9.15
C GLU A 56 6.37 13.26 7.83
N MET A 57 5.08 12.89 7.89
CA MET A 57 4.27 12.65 6.71
C MET A 57 3.82 13.98 6.16
N LYS A 58 3.89 14.14 4.84
CA LYS A 58 3.36 15.30 4.14
C LYS A 58 1.91 15.11 3.70
N ASP A 59 1.46 13.87 3.61
CA ASP A 59 0.06 13.53 3.34
C ASP A 59 -0.32 12.23 4.05
N GLU A 60 -1.19 12.35 5.05
CA GLU A 60 -1.74 11.23 5.84
C GLU A 60 -3.14 10.80 5.37
N GLU A 61 -3.87 11.68 4.67
CA GLU A 61 -5.23 11.41 4.20
C GLU A 61 -5.22 10.63 2.88
N GLY A 62 -4.13 10.76 2.12
CA GLY A 62 -3.93 10.11 0.84
C GLY A 62 -4.79 10.71 -0.26
N GLN A 63 -4.52 10.31 -1.50
CA GLN A 63 -5.23 10.81 -2.66
C GLN A 63 -5.44 9.73 -3.73
N THR A 64 -6.65 9.67 -4.28
CA THR A 64 -7.02 8.71 -5.33
C THR A 64 -6.96 9.34 -6.72
N PHE A 65 -6.34 8.62 -7.66
CA PHE A 65 -6.19 8.98 -9.07
C PHE A 65 -6.71 7.84 -9.96
N GLY A 66 -8.02 7.84 -10.19
CA GLY A 66 -8.67 6.79 -10.99
C GLY A 66 -8.55 5.42 -10.30
N ASN A 67 -7.78 4.51 -10.90
CA ASN A 67 -7.59 3.15 -10.40
C ASN A 67 -6.36 2.99 -9.48
N GLY A 68 -5.62 4.06 -9.19
CA GLY A 68 -4.53 4.04 -8.21
C GLY A 68 -4.75 5.09 -7.13
N SER A 69 -4.06 4.96 -6.01
CA SER A 69 -4.09 5.92 -4.91
C SER A 69 -2.72 6.04 -4.24
N VAL A 70 -2.35 7.24 -3.84
CA VAL A 70 -1.27 7.48 -2.88
C VAL A 70 -1.86 7.37 -1.48
N VAL A 71 -1.36 6.44 -0.68
CA VAL A 71 -1.81 6.20 0.70
C VAL A 71 -1.04 7.10 1.65
N TYR A 72 0.30 7.11 1.55
CA TYR A 72 1.17 7.97 2.33
C TYR A 72 2.23 8.62 1.45
N TYR A 73 2.62 9.83 1.83
CA TYR A 73 3.74 10.55 1.23
C TYR A 73 4.59 11.20 2.32
N ALA A 74 5.91 10.96 2.25
CA ALA A 74 6.90 11.60 3.10
C ALA A 74 8.07 12.14 2.28
N VAL A 75 8.79 13.09 2.85
CA VAL A 75 10.08 13.55 2.34
C VAL A 75 11.12 13.18 3.38
N SER A 76 12.29 12.70 2.94
CA SER A 76 13.40 12.42 3.85
C SER A 76 13.86 13.70 4.54
N ASP A 77 14.42 13.56 5.74
CA ASP A 77 14.87 14.70 6.55
C ASP A 77 16.01 15.49 5.88
N ASP A 78 16.76 14.86 4.97
CA ASP A 78 17.79 15.50 4.13
C ASP A 78 17.22 16.16 2.86
N GLY A 79 15.92 16.02 2.61
CA GLY A 79 15.20 16.58 1.47
C GLY A 79 15.47 15.90 0.13
N GLN A 80 16.23 14.81 0.08
CA GLN A 80 16.62 14.18 -1.18
C GLN A 80 15.57 13.22 -1.76
N TYR A 81 14.81 12.53 -0.89
CA TYR A 81 13.88 11.49 -1.28
C TYR A 81 12.45 11.91 -1.04
N HIS A 82 11.63 11.80 -2.08
CA HIS A 82 10.19 11.77 -1.99
C HIS A 82 9.74 10.30 -1.98
N ALA A 83 9.24 9.83 -0.84
CA ALA A 83 8.84 8.45 -0.64
C ALA A 83 7.31 8.34 -0.58
N PHE A 84 6.76 7.38 -1.33
CA PHE A 84 5.32 7.18 -1.45
C PHE A 84 4.97 5.74 -1.13
N LEU A 85 3.93 5.53 -0.33
CA LEU A 85 3.19 4.28 -0.32
C LEU A 85 1.98 4.46 -1.24
N ALA A 86 1.90 3.68 -2.31
CA ALA A 86 0.80 3.71 -3.25
C ALA A 86 0.09 2.37 -3.35
N SER A 87 -1.17 2.40 -3.75
CA SER A 87 -1.99 1.22 -3.99
C SER A 87 -2.59 1.29 -5.39
N GLY A 88 -2.34 0.27 -6.19
CA GLY A 88 -2.91 0.12 -7.53
C GLY A 88 -3.97 -0.97 -7.57
N SER A 89 -5.14 -0.66 -8.14
CA SER A 89 -6.23 -1.63 -8.34
C SER A 89 -6.18 -2.26 -9.73
N GLY A 90 -6.95 -3.34 -9.92
CA GLY A 90 -7.05 -4.07 -11.19
C GLY A 90 -6.18 -5.33 -11.28
N GLY A 91 -5.55 -5.71 -10.17
CA GLY A 91 -4.90 -7.02 -9.98
C GLY A 91 -5.93 -8.15 -9.93
N TYR A 92 -5.45 -9.39 -10.02
CA TYR A 92 -6.30 -10.57 -9.93
C TYR A 92 -6.69 -10.91 -8.48
N GLY A 93 -5.73 -10.85 -7.57
CA GLY A 93 -5.88 -11.02 -6.12
C GLY A 93 -6.30 -9.74 -5.38
N GLY A 94 -6.35 -8.60 -6.07
CA GLY A 94 -6.90 -7.36 -5.55
C GLY A 94 -6.00 -6.15 -5.82
N ASN A 95 -5.84 -5.30 -4.81
CA ASN A 95 -4.95 -4.17 -4.88
C ASN A 95 -3.51 -4.62 -4.61
N VAL A 96 -2.57 -3.97 -5.29
CA VAL A 96 -1.13 -4.15 -5.06
C VAL A 96 -0.61 -2.88 -4.41
N GLN A 97 -0.08 -2.98 -3.20
CA GLN A 97 0.66 -1.88 -2.58
C GLN A 97 2.11 -1.89 -3.09
N MET A 98 2.67 -0.69 -3.24
CA MET A 98 4.05 -0.51 -3.65
C MET A 98 4.61 0.77 -3.05
N TYR A 99 5.87 0.70 -2.68
CA TYR A 99 6.69 1.83 -2.26
C TYR A 99 7.38 2.39 -3.49
N VAL A 100 7.23 3.69 -3.75
CA VAL A 100 7.85 4.37 -4.88
C VAL A 100 8.71 5.50 -4.34
N TYR A 101 9.96 5.57 -4.80
CA TYR A 101 10.93 6.54 -4.35
C TYR A 101 11.35 7.42 -5.52
N ILE A 102 11.21 8.74 -5.36
CA ILE A 102 11.59 9.74 -6.35
C ILE A 102 12.70 10.61 -5.77
N LYS A 103 13.76 10.80 -6.55
CA LYS A 103 14.88 11.69 -6.26
C LYS A 103 15.21 12.49 -7.50
N ASP A 104 15.41 13.80 -7.35
CA ASP A 104 15.70 14.71 -8.48
C ASP A 104 14.70 14.58 -9.65
N SER A 105 13.41 14.39 -9.33
CA SER A 105 12.33 14.13 -10.30
C SER A 105 12.47 12.84 -11.13
N VAL A 106 13.31 11.90 -10.70
CA VAL A 106 13.50 10.59 -11.32
C VAL A 106 13.03 9.50 -10.35
N ILE A 107 12.33 8.49 -10.85
CA ILE A 107 11.97 7.31 -10.03
C ILE A 107 13.24 6.51 -9.78
N GLU A 108 13.72 6.46 -8.55
CA GLU A 108 14.95 5.76 -8.18
C GLU A 108 14.70 4.27 -7.91
N ASN A 109 13.57 3.96 -7.27
CA ASN A 109 13.25 2.59 -6.91
C ASN A 109 11.74 2.37 -6.74
N ILE A 110 11.30 1.13 -6.98
CA ILE A 110 9.95 0.65 -6.73
C ILE A 110 10.06 -0.68 -6.00
N VAL A 111 9.46 -0.76 -4.81
CA VAL A 111 9.44 -1.98 -4.00
C VAL A 111 7.99 -2.41 -3.83
N ILE A 112 7.66 -3.66 -4.18
CA ILE A 112 6.32 -4.18 -3.98
C ILE A 112 6.08 -4.43 -2.48
N GLY A 113 4.98 -3.89 -1.98
CA GLY A 113 4.51 -4.08 -0.62
C GLY A 113 3.43 -5.16 -0.52
N ASP A 114 2.47 -4.93 0.36
CA ASP A 114 1.39 -5.88 0.63
C ASP A 114 0.50 -6.11 -0.61
N ASN A 115 0.29 -7.38 -0.94
CA ASN A 115 -0.50 -7.79 -2.10
C ASN A 115 -0.94 -9.26 -1.99
N SER A 116 -1.81 -9.69 -2.89
CA SER A 116 -2.27 -11.08 -3.01
C SER A 116 -2.18 -11.61 -4.44
N GLU A 117 -1.28 -11.05 -5.25
CA GLU A 117 -1.06 -11.49 -6.63
C GLU A 117 -0.21 -12.76 -6.68
N THR A 118 -0.44 -13.63 -7.68
CA THR A 118 0.30 -14.89 -7.84
C THR A 118 1.42 -14.80 -8.89
N PHE A 119 1.45 -13.74 -9.70
CA PHE A 119 2.30 -13.64 -10.89
C PHE A 119 3.20 -12.39 -10.91
N LEU A 120 3.53 -11.83 -9.73
CA LEU A 120 4.44 -10.68 -9.65
C LEU A 120 5.88 -11.05 -10.01
N ASP A 121 6.29 -12.28 -9.73
CA ASP A 121 7.57 -12.86 -10.15
C ASP A 121 7.82 -12.69 -11.66
N ARG A 122 6.77 -12.82 -12.48
CA ARG A 122 6.86 -12.59 -13.93
C ARG A 122 7.14 -11.15 -14.32
N LEU A 123 6.77 -10.18 -13.49
CA LEU A 123 7.12 -8.77 -13.73
C LEU A 123 8.61 -8.57 -13.49
N ASP A 124 9.17 -9.19 -12.46
CA ASP A 124 10.61 -9.18 -12.19
C ASP A 124 11.38 -9.85 -13.33
N GLU A 125 10.98 -11.07 -13.73
CA GLU A 125 11.62 -11.81 -14.84
C GLU A 125 11.57 -11.05 -16.17
N ALA A 126 10.54 -10.24 -16.39
CA ALA A 126 10.36 -9.42 -17.58
C ALA A 126 11.05 -8.05 -17.51
N ASN A 127 11.76 -7.73 -16.42
CA ASN A 127 12.32 -6.41 -16.14
C ASN A 127 11.27 -5.29 -16.28
N PHE A 128 10.05 -5.56 -15.81
CA PHE A 128 8.92 -4.66 -16.01
C PHE A 128 9.14 -3.29 -15.34
N TYR A 129 9.78 -3.28 -14.17
CA TYR A 129 10.01 -2.06 -13.39
C TYR A 129 11.03 -1.12 -14.03
N ASP A 130 11.91 -1.61 -14.90
CA ASP A 130 12.90 -0.81 -15.63
C ASP A 130 12.24 0.18 -16.61
N ASN A 131 10.97 -0.03 -16.96
CA ASN A 131 10.19 0.93 -17.74
C ASN A 131 9.83 2.19 -16.94
N PHE A 132 9.97 2.17 -15.61
CA PHE A 132 9.65 3.29 -14.72
C PHE A 132 10.90 3.79 -13.99
N ILE A 133 11.72 2.87 -13.47
CA ILE A 133 12.94 3.21 -12.74
C ILE A 133 13.93 3.91 -13.69
N GLY A 134 14.52 5.00 -13.22
CA GLY A 134 15.41 5.86 -13.99
C GLY A 134 14.70 6.85 -14.93
N GLN A 135 13.37 6.80 -15.03
CA GLN A 135 12.60 7.73 -15.87
C GLN A 135 12.26 9.02 -15.10
N ASN A 136 12.29 10.14 -15.82
CA ASN A 136 11.83 11.41 -15.28
C ASN A 136 10.29 11.43 -15.19
N VAL A 137 9.76 11.77 -14.02
CA VAL A 137 8.32 11.74 -13.75
C VAL A 137 7.51 12.75 -14.57
N ALA A 138 8.12 13.82 -15.07
CA ALA A 138 7.44 14.81 -15.91
C ALA A 138 7.17 14.29 -17.34
N GLU A 139 8.00 13.37 -17.84
CA GLU A 139 7.95 12.85 -19.21
C GLU A 139 7.37 11.42 -19.28
N LEU A 140 7.24 10.76 -18.12
CA LEU A 140 6.82 9.36 -18.04
C LEU A 140 5.32 9.18 -18.29
N ASP A 141 4.95 8.54 -19.39
CA ASP A 141 3.61 8.00 -19.62
C ASP A 141 3.52 6.55 -19.13
N VAL A 142 3.22 6.38 -17.84
CA VAL A 142 3.09 5.07 -17.19
C VAL A 142 2.06 4.18 -17.89
N MET A 143 0.98 4.76 -18.42
CA MET A 143 -0.12 3.97 -18.99
C MET A 143 0.20 3.44 -20.39
N SER A 144 1.19 4.01 -21.07
CA SER A 144 1.70 3.52 -22.36
C SER A 144 2.54 2.23 -22.27
N VAL A 145 3.09 1.92 -21.09
CA VAL A 145 3.97 0.75 -20.89
C VAL A 145 3.20 -0.56 -21.11
N ASP A 146 3.73 -1.47 -21.93
CA ASP A 146 3.08 -2.73 -22.24
C ASP A 146 2.98 -3.64 -21.01
N ALA A 147 1.83 -4.30 -20.85
CA ALA A 147 1.64 -5.27 -19.78
C ALA A 147 2.39 -6.58 -20.07
N VAL A 148 2.84 -7.27 -19.03
CA VAL A 148 3.55 -8.54 -19.15
C VAL A 148 2.56 -9.67 -19.49
N SER A 149 2.90 -10.46 -20.51
CA SER A 149 2.08 -11.61 -20.91
C SER A 149 2.00 -12.63 -19.79
N GLY A 150 0.79 -13.10 -19.47
CA GLY A 150 0.56 -14.03 -18.37
C GLY A 150 0.59 -13.39 -16.97
N ALA A 151 0.79 -12.09 -16.86
CA ALA A 151 0.68 -11.30 -15.63
C ALA A 151 -0.03 -9.95 -15.85
N THR A 152 -0.88 -9.87 -16.88
CA THR A 152 -1.49 -8.62 -17.36
C THR A 152 -2.25 -7.85 -16.27
N ARG A 153 -2.95 -8.56 -15.37
CA ARG A 153 -3.70 -7.93 -14.26
C ARG A 153 -2.75 -7.35 -13.22
N SER A 154 -1.71 -8.08 -12.84
CA SER A 154 -0.67 -7.61 -11.92
C SER A 154 0.08 -6.41 -12.51
N SER A 155 0.46 -6.46 -13.80
CA SER A 155 1.03 -5.30 -14.51
C SER A 155 0.09 -4.10 -14.49
N THR A 156 -1.22 -4.32 -14.68
CA THR A 156 -2.22 -3.23 -14.64
C THR A 156 -2.28 -2.59 -13.26
N ALA A 157 -2.28 -3.38 -12.19
CA ALA A 157 -2.27 -2.87 -10.82
C ALA A 157 -1.03 -2.02 -10.56
N VAL A 158 0.16 -2.54 -10.89
CA VAL A 158 1.42 -1.82 -10.72
C VAL A 158 1.41 -0.51 -11.51
N LYS A 159 1.02 -0.53 -12.79
CA LYS A 159 0.88 0.69 -13.61
C LYS A 159 -0.05 1.71 -12.96
N ASN A 160 -1.20 1.29 -12.45
CA ASN A 160 -2.13 2.20 -11.81
C ASN A 160 -1.55 2.85 -10.55
N GLY A 161 -0.83 2.08 -9.73
CA GLY A 161 -0.16 2.58 -8.53
C GLY A 161 0.96 3.57 -8.84
N VAL A 162 1.86 3.22 -9.77
CA VAL A 162 2.95 4.11 -10.22
C VAL A 162 2.39 5.37 -10.87
N ASN A 163 1.35 5.25 -11.70
CA ASN A 163 0.69 6.39 -12.33
C ASN A 163 0.06 7.33 -11.29
N ALA A 164 -0.50 6.81 -10.20
CA ALA A 164 -1.02 7.65 -9.13
C ALA A 164 0.10 8.48 -8.47
N VAL A 165 1.28 7.88 -8.22
CA VAL A 165 2.45 8.59 -7.69
C VAL A 165 2.95 9.66 -8.65
N VAL A 166 3.14 9.31 -9.92
CA VAL A 166 3.60 10.27 -10.95
C VAL A 166 2.66 11.46 -11.05
N ARG A 167 1.35 11.21 -11.07
CA ARG A 167 0.33 12.27 -11.08
C ARG A 167 0.36 13.11 -9.82
N TYR A 168 0.42 12.48 -8.65
CA TYR A 168 0.53 13.21 -7.38
C TYR A 168 1.75 14.12 -7.37
N TYR A 169 2.91 13.60 -7.75
CA TYR A 169 4.15 14.36 -7.79
C TYR A 169 4.04 15.56 -8.75
N ASN A 170 3.55 15.35 -9.96
CA ASN A 170 3.42 16.42 -10.95
C ASN A 170 2.35 17.46 -10.55
N GLU A 171 1.22 17.04 -9.98
CA GLU A 171 0.12 17.94 -9.62
C GLU A 171 0.35 18.70 -8.30
N LYS A 172 1.02 18.08 -7.31
CA LYS A 172 1.11 18.60 -5.94
C LYS A 172 2.50 19.05 -5.51
N ILE A 173 3.54 18.42 -6.05
CA ILE A 173 4.93 18.69 -5.66
C ILE A 173 5.55 19.62 -6.70
N ALA A 174 5.81 19.14 -7.91
CA ALA A 174 6.43 19.93 -8.98
C ALA A 174 5.54 21.08 -9.49
N GLY A 175 4.23 20.85 -9.59
CA GLY A 175 3.26 21.88 -9.99
C GLY A 175 3.00 22.95 -8.93
N GLY A 176 3.28 22.65 -7.66
CA GLY A 176 3.11 23.56 -6.53
C GLY A 176 4.21 24.62 -6.42
N GLU A 177 5.44 24.30 -6.84
CA GLU A 177 6.59 25.21 -6.77
C GLU A 177 6.51 26.42 -7.73
N ASN A 178 5.67 26.35 -8.77
CA ASN A 178 5.53 27.41 -9.77
C ASN A 178 4.51 28.52 -9.41
N ASN A 179 3.88 28.45 -8.23
CA ASN A 179 2.86 29.43 -7.79
C ASN A 179 3.20 30.12 -6.45
N GLY A 180 4.47 30.13 -6.04
CA GLY A 180 4.99 30.81 -4.84
C GLY A 180 5.72 32.12 -5.15
#